data_AF-A0A937VPC8-F1
#
_entry.id   AF-A0A937VPC8-F1
#
_cell.length_a   1.000
_cell.length_b   1.000
_cell.length_c   1.000
_cell.angle_alpha   90.00
_cell.angle_beta   90.00
_cell.angle_gamma   90.00
#
_symmetry.space_group_name_H-M   'P 1'
#
loop_
_entity.id
_entity.type
_entity.pdbx_description
1 polymer ?
#
loop_
_entity_poly.entity_id
_entity_poly.type
_entity_poly.pdbx_seq_one_letter_code
_entity_poly.pdbx_strand_id
1 'polypeptide(L)'
;TTNGRGDELDYFIEKLNPDNPNQYLTENGYKDFKLIDEVVKVKTKEGFSEEKFQVKISRHGPIISDVVPNAPANCAMMWVGLQPPTNIFDGFDALIRANNFEEFRKALSVVKTPTLNIGYADVKGNIGYQYVMSVPLRKNGDGTLPVPGDTGEYEWTGFVPFEKLPYDYNPAKGYVASFNNPPKNVDYHITSYFMFERALRFDEIVKSKEKFTPEEIRSMQLDNVSMVAKRWVPEILQVCGNTEELRTALALFHGWNYSIDIQSPAATLFNSFYAHLIRNTLEDELGKELCDMLLNPYLIYQPDMMLTNIMGNNNHFLFDDVKTPDAKETRDDIISRSMKNAVNELSTRLDG
;
A
#
# COMPACT_ATOMS: atom_id res chain seq x y z
N THR A 1 -13.94 -10.68 0.19
CA THR A 1 -13.53 -9.31 0.57
C THR A 1 -12.17 -9.02 -0.04
N THR A 2 -11.74 -7.77 -0.09
CA THR A 2 -10.33 -7.38 -0.32
C THR A 2 -9.92 -6.36 0.74
N ASN A 3 -8.62 -6.23 1.01
CA ASN A 3 -8.11 -5.22 1.95
C ASN A 3 -8.40 -3.81 1.40
N GLY A 4 -8.93 -2.90 2.21
CA GLY A 4 -9.30 -1.56 1.76
C GLY A 4 -8.22 -0.50 1.78
N ARG A 5 -7.03 -0.82 2.31
CA ARG A 5 -5.82 0.01 2.34
C ARG A 5 -5.95 1.33 3.09
N GLY A 6 -7.12 1.63 3.64
CA GLY A 6 -7.34 2.87 4.34
C GLY A 6 -6.50 2.96 5.59
N ASP A 7 -6.11 4.18 5.92
CA ASP A 7 -5.35 4.48 7.10
C ASP A 7 -6.28 4.50 8.33
N GLU A 8 -6.00 3.62 9.28
CA GLU A 8 -6.73 3.48 10.54
C GLU A 8 -5.81 3.63 11.76
N LEU A 9 -4.58 4.15 11.56
CA LEU A 9 -3.55 4.25 12.59
C LEU A 9 -2.73 5.54 12.49
N ASP A 10 -2.52 6.20 13.62
CA ASP A 10 -1.62 7.36 13.72
C ASP A 10 -0.53 7.10 14.77
N TYR A 11 0.61 7.75 14.61
CA TYR A 11 1.73 7.67 15.52
C TYR A 11 1.93 9.00 16.25
N PHE A 12 2.00 8.97 17.58
CA PHE A 12 2.17 10.16 18.41
C PHE A 12 3.49 10.09 19.18
N ILE A 13 4.31 11.13 19.11
CA ILE A 13 5.55 11.24 19.88
C ILE A 13 5.22 11.85 21.23
N GLU A 14 5.26 11.03 22.29
CA GLU A 14 4.97 11.47 23.64
C GLU A 14 6.17 12.16 24.27
N LYS A 15 5.96 13.37 24.81
CA LYS A 15 7.00 14.11 25.51
C LYS A 15 7.00 13.71 26.99
N LEU A 16 8.05 13.01 27.42
CA LEU A 16 8.16 12.57 28.81
C LEU A 16 8.34 13.75 29.78
N ASN A 17 7.88 13.56 31.02
CA ASN A 17 8.27 14.43 32.13
C ASN A 17 9.76 14.20 32.45
N PRO A 18 10.61 15.24 32.44
CA PRO A 18 12.04 15.10 32.75
C PRO A 18 12.30 14.62 34.18
N ASP A 19 11.37 14.88 35.11
CA ASP A 19 11.50 14.48 36.52
C ASP A 19 10.84 13.12 36.81
N ASN A 20 10.03 12.58 35.89
CA ASN A 20 9.34 11.31 36.05
C ASN A 20 9.04 10.62 34.69
N PRO A 21 9.83 9.61 34.25
CA PRO A 21 9.65 8.96 32.95
C PRO A 21 8.39 8.07 32.84
N ASN A 22 7.59 7.98 33.92
CA ASN A 22 6.28 7.34 33.91
C ASN A 22 5.13 8.36 33.69
N GLN A 23 5.47 9.59 33.35
CA GLN A 23 4.54 10.64 32.95
C GLN A 23 4.88 11.20 31.56
N TYR A 24 3.85 11.66 30.85
CA TYR A 24 3.96 12.37 29.58
C TYR A 24 3.18 13.68 29.63
N LEU A 25 3.63 14.67 28.86
CA LEU A 25 3.01 15.98 28.76
C LEU A 25 1.76 15.92 27.89
N THR A 26 0.71 16.61 28.32
CA THR A 26 -0.50 16.89 27.54
C THR A 26 -0.77 18.40 27.56
N GLU A 27 -1.76 18.87 26.80
CA GLU A 27 -2.19 20.26 26.81
C GLU A 27 -2.68 20.74 28.19
N ASN A 28 -2.98 19.80 29.10
CA ASN A 28 -3.44 20.07 30.46
C ASN A 28 -2.38 19.76 31.54
N GLY A 29 -1.11 19.56 31.14
CA GLY A 29 -0.01 19.20 32.04
C GLY A 29 0.35 17.72 32.00
N TYR A 30 1.17 17.27 32.96
CA TYR A 30 1.66 15.89 33.00
C TYR A 30 0.59 14.89 33.41
N LYS A 31 0.56 13.75 32.72
CA LYS A 31 -0.34 12.63 32.99
C LYS A 31 0.46 11.34 33.11
N ASP A 32 0.05 10.44 34.00
CA ASP A 32 0.66 9.13 34.15
C ASP A 32 0.36 8.24 32.95
N PHE A 33 1.35 7.45 32.52
CA PHE A 33 1.09 6.29 31.68
C PHE A 33 0.31 5.25 32.46
N LYS A 34 -0.56 4.50 31.76
CA LYS A 34 -1.01 3.21 32.28
C LYS A 34 0.13 2.21 32.08
N LEU A 35 0.59 1.64 33.18
CA LEU A 35 1.65 0.63 33.21
C LEU A 35 1.02 -0.76 33.34
N ILE A 36 1.49 -1.72 32.53
CA ILE A 36 1.11 -3.13 32.62
C ILE A 36 2.40 -3.94 32.72
N ASP A 37 2.60 -4.62 33.84
CA ASP A 37 3.73 -5.52 34.02
C ASP A 37 3.39 -6.88 33.41
N GLU A 38 4.21 -7.33 32.46
CA GLU A 38 4.03 -8.57 31.71
C GLU A 38 5.18 -9.54 31.97
N VAL A 39 4.86 -10.84 31.93
CA VAL A 39 5.82 -11.92 32.10
C VAL A 39 5.67 -12.93 30.97
N VAL A 40 6.68 -13.01 30.10
CA VAL A 40 6.76 -14.00 29.03
C VAL A 40 7.53 -15.20 29.51
N LYS A 41 6.87 -16.37 29.48
CA LYS A 41 7.52 -17.65 29.77
C LYS A 41 8.15 -18.22 28.50
N VAL A 42 9.48 -18.29 28.48
CA VAL A 42 10.25 -18.81 27.35
C VAL A 42 10.70 -20.23 27.66
N LYS A 43 10.33 -21.18 26.79
CA LYS A 43 10.76 -22.57 26.94
C LYS A 43 12.25 -22.69 26.63
N THR A 44 13.01 -23.29 27.54
CA THR A 44 14.44 -23.58 27.40
C THR A 44 14.70 -25.07 27.51
N LYS A 45 15.97 -25.49 27.41
CA LYS A 45 16.37 -26.90 27.63
C LYS A 45 16.20 -27.34 29.09
N GLU A 46 16.22 -26.39 30.02
CA GLU A 46 16.17 -26.62 31.47
C GLU A 46 14.78 -26.43 32.07
N GLY A 47 13.79 -26.05 31.26
CA GLY A 47 12.42 -25.78 31.70
C GLY A 47 11.86 -24.52 31.05
N PHE A 48 11.45 -23.56 31.88
CA PHE A 48 11.00 -22.24 31.43
C PHE A 48 11.83 -21.15 32.10
N SER A 49 12.28 -20.16 31.34
CA SER A 49 12.74 -18.87 31.87
C SER A 49 11.59 -17.86 31.81
N GLU A 50 11.63 -16.85 32.69
CA GLU A 50 10.68 -15.74 32.70
C GLU A 50 11.39 -14.47 32.26
N GLU A 51 10.88 -13.85 31.20
CA GLU A 51 11.29 -12.52 30.74
C GLU A 51 10.22 -11.52 31.19
N LYS A 52 10.63 -10.52 31.96
CA LYS A 52 9.72 -9.49 32.48
C LYS A 52 9.90 -8.20 31.70
N PHE A 53 8.80 -7.57 31.33
CA PHE A 53 8.83 -6.26 30.68
C PHE A 53 7.57 -5.48 31.07
N GLN A 54 7.62 -4.16 30.86
CA GLN A 54 6.53 -3.26 31.20
C GLN A 54 5.99 -2.61 29.94
N VAL A 55 4.69 -2.71 29.72
CA VAL A 55 3.99 -2.00 28.65
C VAL A 55 3.53 -0.65 29.18
N LYS A 56 3.93 0.43 28.49
CA LYS A 56 3.45 1.79 28.75
C LYS A 56 2.35 2.14 27.75
N ILE A 57 1.24 2.67 28.26
CA ILE A 57 0.09 3.09 27.45
C ILE A 57 -0.24 4.55 27.78
N SER A 58 -0.16 5.42 26.77
CA SER A 58 -0.59 6.82 26.85
C SER A 58 -2.08 6.96 26.49
N ARG A 59 -2.58 8.19 26.38
CA ARG A 59 -3.93 8.43 25.82
C ARG A 59 -4.04 8.04 24.35
N HIS A 60 -2.93 8.04 23.63
CA HIS A 60 -2.85 7.68 22.21
C HIS A 60 -2.59 6.19 22.00
N GLY A 61 -2.32 5.40 23.05
CA GLY A 61 -2.15 3.95 22.93
C GLY A 61 -0.80 3.45 23.46
N PRO A 62 -0.43 2.20 23.14
CA PRO A 62 0.83 1.60 23.61
C PRO A 62 2.04 2.31 22.99
N ILE A 63 3.10 2.46 23.78
CA ILE A 63 4.42 2.89 23.29
C ILE A 63 5.08 1.73 22.54
N ILE A 64 5.50 1.98 21.31
CA ILE A 64 5.99 0.96 20.36
C ILE A 64 7.46 1.12 19.98
N SER A 65 8.15 2.16 20.47
CA SER A 65 9.54 2.48 20.09
C SER A 65 10.51 1.33 20.26
N ASP A 66 10.30 0.49 21.27
CA ASP A 66 11.20 -0.63 21.58
C ASP A 66 10.98 -1.85 20.66
N VAL A 67 9.87 -1.88 19.91
CA VAL A 67 9.44 -3.05 19.11
C VAL A 67 9.22 -2.75 17.63
N VAL A 68 9.10 -1.47 17.25
CA VAL A 68 8.96 -1.05 15.84
C VAL A 68 10.25 -0.36 15.40
N PRO A 69 11.01 -0.98 14.47
CA PRO A 69 12.22 -0.38 13.92
C PRO A 69 11.95 1.01 13.34
N ASN A 70 12.87 1.95 13.57
CA ASN A 70 12.81 3.34 13.11
C ASN A 70 11.63 4.17 13.68
N ALA A 71 10.83 3.64 14.60
CA ALA A 71 9.88 4.46 15.33
C ALA A 71 10.64 5.50 16.19
N PRO A 72 10.19 6.76 16.24
CA PRO A 72 10.76 7.76 17.14
C PRO A 72 10.73 7.28 18.59
N ALA A 73 11.58 7.84 19.45
CA ALA A 73 11.52 7.57 20.88
C ALA A 73 10.16 7.99 21.47
N ASN A 74 9.61 7.17 22.38
CA ASN A 74 8.29 7.38 23.01
C ASN A 74 7.12 7.51 22.03
N CYS A 75 7.19 6.80 20.91
CA CYS A 75 6.15 6.75 19.90
C CYS A 75 4.99 5.87 20.38
N ALA A 76 3.82 6.47 20.58
CA ALA A 76 2.55 5.79 20.83
C ALA A 76 1.85 5.45 19.51
N MET A 77 1.18 4.30 19.46
CA MET A 77 0.37 3.89 18.32
C MET A 77 -1.12 4.02 18.61
N MET A 78 -1.77 4.99 17.97
CA MET A 78 -3.21 5.22 18.04
C MET A 78 -3.91 4.46 16.92
N TRP A 79 -4.46 3.30 17.26
CA TRP A 79 -5.14 2.43 16.30
C TRP A 79 -6.63 2.31 16.64
N VAL A 80 -7.49 2.42 15.62
CA VAL A 80 -8.94 2.21 15.73
C VAL A 80 -9.28 0.89 16.42
N GLY A 81 -8.52 -0.18 16.16
CA GLY A 81 -8.74 -1.50 16.75
C GLY A 81 -8.58 -1.56 18.27
N LEU A 82 -7.90 -0.57 18.87
CA LEU A 82 -7.75 -0.46 20.33
C LEU A 82 -8.80 0.46 20.96
N GLN A 83 -9.68 1.08 20.17
CA GLN A 83 -10.70 1.99 20.67
C GLN A 83 -12.05 1.30 20.92
N PRO A 84 -12.56 1.30 22.15
CA PRO A 84 -13.88 0.74 22.44
C PRO A 84 -15.02 1.57 21.83
N PRO A 85 -16.20 0.99 21.62
CA PRO A 85 -16.48 -0.44 21.66
C PRO A 85 -15.92 -1.16 20.41
N THR A 86 -15.48 -2.41 20.60
CA THR A 86 -14.99 -3.31 19.55
C THR A 86 -16.09 -4.32 19.18
N ASN A 87 -17.02 -3.93 18.31
CA ASN A 87 -18.20 -4.74 17.95
C ASN A 87 -18.04 -5.47 16.60
N ILE A 88 -16.79 -5.75 16.22
CA ILE A 88 -16.44 -6.38 14.94
C ILE A 88 -17.15 -7.74 14.76
N PHE A 89 -17.19 -8.56 15.81
CA PHE A 89 -17.79 -9.89 15.76
C PHE A 89 -19.32 -9.83 15.67
N ASP A 90 -19.96 -8.89 16.35
CA ASP A 90 -21.40 -8.69 16.25
C ASP A 90 -21.80 -8.27 14.82
N GLY A 91 -21.00 -7.38 14.21
CA GLY A 91 -21.19 -6.95 12.83
C GLY A 91 -21.05 -8.11 11.84
N PHE A 92 -20.02 -8.96 11.99
CA PHE A 92 -19.84 -10.12 11.12
C PHE A 92 -20.86 -11.25 11.35
N ASP A 93 -21.33 -11.48 12.58
CA ASP A 93 -22.43 -12.44 12.82
C ASP A 93 -23.73 -11.93 12.20
N ALA A 94 -24.03 -10.63 12.31
CA ALA A 94 -25.18 -10.04 11.62
C ALA A 94 -25.04 -10.13 10.09
N LEU A 95 -23.82 -9.95 9.57
CA LEU A 95 -23.55 -9.99 8.13
C LEU A 95 -23.88 -11.35 7.51
N ILE A 96 -23.49 -12.45 8.17
CA ILE A 96 -23.77 -13.81 7.66
C ILE A 96 -25.27 -14.18 7.72
N ARG A 97 -26.08 -13.40 8.44
CA ARG A 97 -27.54 -13.57 8.56
C ARG A 97 -28.34 -12.59 7.70
N ALA A 98 -27.66 -11.66 7.02
CA ALA A 98 -28.32 -10.64 6.22
C ALA A 98 -29.04 -11.23 4.99
N ASN A 99 -30.29 -10.84 4.79
CA ASN A 99 -31.16 -11.38 3.73
C ASN A 99 -31.32 -10.42 2.53
N ASN A 100 -30.83 -9.20 2.67
CA ASN A 100 -30.94 -8.14 1.67
C ASN A 100 -29.80 -7.13 1.83
N PHE A 101 -29.67 -6.21 0.88
CA PHE A 101 -28.59 -5.22 0.86
C PHE A 101 -28.66 -4.22 2.03
N GLU A 102 -29.86 -3.91 2.53
CA GLU A 102 -30.03 -3.02 3.67
C GLU A 102 -29.49 -3.67 4.96
N GLU A 103 -29.87 -4.92 5.23
CA GLU A 103 -29.33 -5.72 6.34
C GLU A 103 -27.82 -5.91 6.22
N PHE A 104 -27.32 -6.12 4.99
CA PHE A 104 -25.88 -6.20 4.71
C PHE A 104 -25.16 -4.91 5.13
N ARG A 105 -25.66 -3.73 4.74
CA ARG A 105 -25.05 -2.45 5.13
C ARG A 105 -25.18 -2.19 6.63
N LYS A 106 -26.34 -2.48 7.21
CA LYS A 106 -26.58 -2.32 8.65
C LYS A 106 -25.65 -3.19 9.49
N ALA A 107 -25.39 -4.43 9.08
CA ALA A 107 -24.42 -5.30 9.73
C ALA A 107 -23.00 -4.71 9.71
N LEU A 108 -22.62 -4.08 8.60
CA LEU A 108 -21.30 -3.47 8.44
C LEU A 108 -21.14 -2.12 9.15
N SER A 109 -22.22 -1.44 9.56
CA SER A 109 -22.13 -0.11 10.17
C SER A 109 -21.50 -0.10 11.56
N VAL A 110 -21.37 -1.27 12.21
CA VAL A 110 -20.70 -1.43 13.51
C VAL A 110 -19.27 -1.97 13.38
N VAL A 111 -18.84 -2.35 12.17
CA VAL A 111 -17.50 -2.87 11.89
C VAL A 111 -16.55 -1.70 11.70
N LYS A 112 -15.75 -1.40 12.73
CA LYS A 112 -14.81 -0.27 12.73
C LYS A 112 -13.46 -0.55 12.05
N THR A 113 -13.02 -1.80 12.10
CA THR A 113 -11.74 -2.35 11.61
C THR A 113 -11.96 -3.84 11.30
N PRO A 114 -11.14 -4.50 10.46
CA PRO A 114 -10.13 -3.92 9.58
C PRO A 114 -10.76 -3.18 8.41
N THR A 115 -9.97 -2.33 7.77
CA THR A 115 -10.39 -1.66 6.55
C THR A 115 -10.58 -2.66 5.41
N LEU A 116 -11.81 -2.79 4.91
CA LEU A 116 -12.23 -3.82 3.96
C LEU A 116 -13.09 -3.27 2.82
N ASN A 117 -12.93 -3.92 1.67
CA ASN A 117 -13.87 -3.88 0.56
C ASN A 117 -14.72 -5.16 0.62
N ILE A 118 -16.05 -5.02 0.77
CA ILE A 118 -16.96 -6.17 0.89
C ILE A 118 -17.99 -6.14 -0.24
N GLY A 119 -17.97 -7.15 -1.10
CA GLY A 119 -18.96 -7.34 -2.16
C GLY A 119 -20.22 -8.04 -1.67
N TYR A 120 -21.34 -7.75 -2.33
CA TYR A 120 -22.66 -8.30 -2.10
C TYR A 120 -23.23 -8.85 -3.41
N ALA A 121 -23.92 -9.98 -3.33
CA ALA A 121 -24.76 -10.51 -4.41
C ALA A 121 -25.92 -11.31 -3.81
N ASP A 122 -27.09 -11.34 -4.47
CA ASP A 122 -28.25 -12.12 -4.02
C ASP A 122 -28.91 -12.94 -5.14
N VAL A 123 -29.87 -13.79 -4.75
CA VAL A 123 -30.63 -14.67 -5.65
C VAL A 123 -31.62 -13.91 -6.55
N LYS A 124 -31.85 -12.61 -6.31
CA LYS A 124 -32.67 -11.73 -7.15
C LYS A 124 -31.83 -11.06 -8.25
N GLY A 125 -30.52 -11.33 -8.29
CA GLY A 125 -29.58 -10.75 -9.24
C GLY A 125 -29.09 -9.36 -8.84
N ASN A 126 -29.33 -8.93 -7.59
CA ASN A 126 -28.75 -7.68 -7.12
C ASN A 126 -27.26 -7.87 -6.82
N ILE A 127 -26.48 -6.84 -7.09
CA ILE A 127 -25.07 -6.76 -6.71
C ILE A 127 -24.80 -5.46 -5.96
N GLY A 128 -23.82 -5.49 -5.08
CA GLY A 128 -23.44 -4.30 -4.33
C GLY A 128 -22.07 -4.42 -3.70
N TYR A 129 -21.67 -3.35 -3.04
CA TYR A 129 -20.37 -3.23 -2.44
C TYR A 129 -20.41 -2.22 -1.30
N GLN A 130 -19.65 -2.46 -0.23
CA GLN A 130 -19.43 -1.50 0.86
C GLN A 130 -17.93 -1.40 1.16
N TYR A 131 -17.42 -0.17 1.22
CA TYR A 131 -16.14 0.15 1.84
C TYR A 131 -16.34 0.30 3.35
N VAL A 132 -15.61 -0.48 4.14
CA VAL A 132 -15.75 -0.55 5.60
C VAL A 132 -14.44 -0.09 6.20
N MET A 133 -14.48 0.96 7.02
CA MET A 133 -13.40 1.41 7.89
C MET A 133 -13.90 2.50 8.85
N SER A 134 -13.08 2.87 9.83
CA SER A 134 -13.24 4.12 10.58
C SER A 134 -12.18 5.12 10.14
N VAL A 135 -12.52 6.03 9.24
CA VAL A 135 -11.59 7.09 8.78
C VAL A 135 -11.45 8.13 9.88
N PRO A 136 -10.28 8.32 10.50
CA PRO A 136 -10.11 9.31 11.56
C PRO A 136 -10.22 10.73 11.01
N LEU A 137 -11.00 11.57 11.70
CA LEU A 137 -11.07 13.01 11.44
C LEU A 137 -9.99 13.71 12.24
N ARG A 138 -8.85 13.99 11.61
CA ARG A 138 -7.67 14.60 12.23
C ARG A 138 -7.81 16.13 12.29
N LYS A 139 -7.40 16.75 13.39
CA LYS A 139 -7.31 18.23 13.48
C LYS A 139 -6.25 18.81 12.54
N ASN A 140 -5.13 18.10 12.39
CA ASN A 140 -4.00 18.47 11.54
C ASN A 140 -3.26 17.20 11.07
N GLY A 141 -2.48 17.32 10.00
CA GLY A 141 -1.77 16.20 9.37
C GLY A 141 -2.70 15.25 8.61
N ASP A 142 -2.09 14.30 7.91
CA ASP A 142 -2.78 13.30 7.08
C ASP A 142 -2.57 11.85 7.54
N GLY A 143 -1.81 11.62 8.62
CA GLY A 143 -1.47 10.30 9.16
C GLY A 143 -0.16 9.72 8.64
N THR A 144 0.50 10.36 7.67
CA THR A 144 1.69 9.79 7.01
C THR A 144 2.92 9.71 7.93
N LEU A 145 3.08 10.67 8.84
CA LEU A 145 4.26 10.78 9.72
C LEU A 145 3.84 10.85 11.19
N PRO A 146 4.71 10.40 12.12
CA PRO A 146 4.51 10.63 13.54
C PRO A 146 4.38 12.11 13.88
N VAL A 147 3.47 12.44 14.78
CA VAL A 147 3.13 13.83 15.18
C VAL A 147 3.33 14.05 16.67
N PRO A 148 3.53 15.29 17.15
CA PRO A 148 3.61 15.58 18.59
C PRO A 148 2.34 15.21 19.36
N GLY A 149 2.50 14.53 20.51
CA GLY A 149 1.39 14.15 21.40
C GLY A 149 1.06 15.16 22.51
N ASP A 150 1.85 16.22 22.69
CA ASP A 150 1.79 17.10 23.86
C ASP A 150 0.88 18.32 23.70
N THR A 151 0.65 18.82 22.47
CA THR A 151 -0.11 20.06 22.22
C THR A 151 -1.60 19.85 22.00
N GLY A 152 -2.03 18.63 21.66
CA GLY A 152 -3.41 18.33 21.27
C GLY A 152 -3.82 18.88 19.88
N GLU A 153 -2.86 19.35 19.08
CA GLU A 153 -3.08 19.90 17.73
C GLU A 153 -3.40 18.83 16.68
N TYR A 154 -3.05 17.57 16.93
CA TYR A 154 -3.18 16.46 15.98
C TYR A 154 -4.25 15.43 16.38
N GLU A 155 -4.99 15.70 17.45
CA GLU A 155 -6.00 14.77 17.98
C GLU A 155 -7.05 14.37 16.93
N TRP A 156 -7.54 13.15 17.07
CA TRP A 156 -8.74 12.71 16.37
C TRP A 156 -9.98 13.35 17.00
N THR A 157 -10.85 13.90 16.15
CA THR A 157 -12.11 14.55 16.56
C THR A 157 -13.33 13.66 16.37
N GLY A 158 -13.12 12.45 15.84
CA GLY A 158 -14.16 11.49 15.52
C GLY A 158 -13.79 10.71 14.26
N PHE A 159 -14.81 10.17 13.60
CA PHE A 159 -14.67 9.42 12.37
C PHE A 159 -15.63 9.94 11.30
N VAL A 160 -15.28 9.73 10.04
CA VAL A 160 -16.24 9.92 8.95
C VAL A 160 -17.49 9.05 9.21
N PRO A 161 -18.71 9.61 9.16
CA PRO A 161 -19.93 8.84 9.34
C PRO A 161 -20.07 7.68 8.35
N PHE A 162 -20.61 6.54 8.80
CA PHE A 162 -20.76 5.34 7.97
C PHE A 162 -21.54 5.59 6.68
N GLU A 163 -22.54 6.46 6.73
CA GLU A 163 -23.40 6.81 5.60
C GLU A 163 -22.64 7.55 4.49
N LYS A 164 -21.51 8.18 4.82
CA LYS A 164 -20.60 8.81 3.86
C LYS A 164 -19.59 7.84 3.27
N LEU A 165 -19.45 6.63 3.82
CA LEU A 165 -18.52 5.64 3.28
C LEU A 165 -19.02 5.12 1.92
N PRO A 166 -18.13 4.97 0.93
CA PRO A 166 -18.49 4.53 -0.42
C PRO A 166 -19.18 3.18 -0.45
N TYR A 167 -20.27 3.11 -1.20
CA TYR A 167 -20.98 1.89 -1.50
C TYR A 167 -21.55 1.96 -2.93
N ASP A 168 -21.73 0.81 -3.56
CA ASP A 168 -22.46 0.67 -4.83
C ASP A 168 -23.64 -0.30 -4.58
N TYR A 169 -24.80 -0.04 -5.19
CA TYR A 169 -25.92 -0.99 -5.25
C TYR A 169 -26.51 -0.96 -6.67
N ASN A 170 -26.47 -2.11 -7.35
CA ASN A 170 -26.86 -2.26 -8.75
C ASN A 170 -26.33 -1.14 -9.67
N PRO A 171 -25.00 -0.89 -9.69
CA PRO A 171 -24.44 0.18 -10.48
C PRO A 171 -24.70 -0.07 -11.98
N ALA A 172 -24.98 0.99 -12.74
CA ALA A 172 -25.32 0.90 -14.17
C ALA A 172 -24.25 0.20 -15.04
N LYS A 173 -22.99 0.17 -14.59
CA LYS A 173 -21.89 -0.55 -15.25
C LYS A 173 -22.03 -2.08 -15.19
N GLY A 174 -22.95 -2.62 -14.38
CA GLY A 174 -23.28 -4.05 -14.35
C GLY A 174 -22.31 -4.94 -13.53
N TYR A 175 -21.33 -4.36 -12.85
CA TYR A 175 -20.40 -5.10 -11.99
C TYR A 175 -19.97 -4.29 -10.77
N VAL A 176 -19.45 -4.99 -9.76
CA VAL A 176 -18.70 -4.44 -8.62
C VAL A 176 -17.40 -5.21 -8.52
N ALA A 177 -16.28 -4.52 -8.33
CA ALA A 177 -14.97 -5.14 -8.22
C ALA A 177 -14.02 -4.23 -7.45
N SER A 178 -13.04 -4.84 -6.76
CA SER A 178 -12.02 -4.12 -6.01
C SER A 178 -10.70 -4.87 -6.10
N PHE A 179 -9.63 -4.11 -6.34
CA PHE A 179 -8.25 -4.60 -6.42
C PHE A 179 -7.34 -3.80 -5.49
N ASN A 180 -7.85 -3.41 -4.30
CA ASN A 180 -7.17 -2.55 -3.33
C ASN A 180 -6.94 -1.11 -3.85
N ASN A 181 -7.71 -0.71 -4.87
CA ASN A 181 -7.73 0.61 -5.48
C ASN A 181 -8.58 1.60 -4.68
N PRO A 182 -8.37 2.92 -4.85
CA PRO A 182 -9.14 3.91 -4.12
C PRO A 182 -10.63 3.76 -4.42
N PRO A 183 -11.51 3.91 -3.42
CA PRO A 183 -12.93 4.05 -3.69
C PRO A 183 -13.19 5.38 -4.42
N LYS A 184 -14.25 5.44 -5.21
CA LYS A 184 -14.60 6.64 -5.98
C LYS A 184 -15.37 7.65 -5.14
N ASN A 185 -15.28 8.93 -5.51
CA ASN A 185 -16.14 10.03 -5.03
C ASN A 185 -16.10 10.27 -3.50
N VAL A 186 -14.93 10.19 -2.89
CA VAL A 186 -14.71 10.61 -1.49
C VAL A 186 -14.12 12.02 -1.44
N ASP A 187 -14.60 12.84 -0.52
CA ASP A 187 -14.15 14.23 -0.29
C ASP A 187 -13.22 14.37 0.93
N TYR A 188 -12.74 13.24 1.46
CA TYR A 188 -11.83 13.15 2.60
C TYR A 188 -10.61 12.29 2.28
N HIS A 189 -9.50 12.56 2.96
CA HIS A 189 -8.30 11.75 2.83
C HIS A 189 -8.48 10.39 3.52
N ILE A 190 -8.08 9.32 2.83
CA ILE A 190 -8.09 7.96 3.39
C ILE A 190 -6.66 7.44 3.53
N THR A 191 -5.91 7.45 2.43
CA THR A 191 -4.48 7.13 2.39
C THR A 191 -3.92 7.58 1.02
N SER A 192 -2.61 7.74 0.93
CA SER A 192 -1.88 7.91 -0.33
C SER A 192 -1.40 6.59 -0.93
N TYR A 193 -1.58 5.46 -0.25
CA TYR A 193 -0.94 4.18 -0.59
C TYR A 193 -1.90 3.14 -1.16
N PHE A 194 -2.81 3.52 -2.05
CA PHE A 194 -3.63 2.54 -2.77
C PHE A 194 -2.83 1.77 -3.83
N MET A 195 -3.29 0.59 -4.22
CA MET A 195 -2.80 -0.12 -5.41
C MET A 195 -3.67 0.24 -6.62
N PHE A 196 -3.17 0.15 -7.85
CA PHE A 196 -3.95 0.66 -9.00
C PHE A 196 -3.84 -0.21 -10.26
N GLU A 197 -2.73 -0.90 -10.43
CA GLU A 197 -2.33 -1.65 -11.62
C GLU A 197 -3.32 -2.77 -11.95
N ARG A 198 -3.73 -3.55 -10.93
CA ARG A 198 -4.73 -4.62 -11.10
C ARG A 198 -6.13 -4.09 -11.41
N ALA A 199 -6.49 -2.91 -10.90
CA ALA A 199 -7.76 -2.28 -11.24
C ALA A 199 -7.77 -1.80 -12.70
N LEU A 200 -6.64 -1.27 -13.19
CA LEU A 200 -6.48 -0.93 -14.61
C LEU A 200 -6.55 -2.17 -15.51
N ARG A 201 -5.91 -3.27 -15.10
CA ARG A 201 -5.99 -4.54 -15.84
C ARG A 201 -7.43 -5.07 -15.92
N PHE A 202 -8.14 -5.04 -14.79
CA PHE A 202 -9.53 -5.45 -14.75
C PHE A 202 -10.42 -4.56 -15.64
N ASP A 203 -10.19 -3.25 -15.66
CA ASP A 203 -10.91 -2.31 -16.52
C ASP A 203 -10.74 -2.65 -18.01
N GLU A 204 -9.55 -3.05 -18.46
CA GLU A 204 -9.35 -3.57 -19.83
C GLU A 204 -10.17 -4.84 -20.09
N ILE A 205 -10.17 -5.78 -19.14
CA ILE A 205 -10.86 -7.07 -19.29
C ILE A 205 -12.36 -6.85 -19.40
N VAL A 206 -12.97 -6.10 -18.47
CA VAL A 206 -14.43 -5.90 -18.44
C VAL A 206 -14.95 -5.06 -19.60
N LYS A 207 -14.11 -4.23 -20.22
CA LYS A 207 -14.47 -3.50 -21.45
C LYS A 207 -14.41 -4.37 -22.72
N SER A 208 -13.74 -5.52 -22.68
CA SER A 208 -13.59 -6.38 -23.86
C SER A 208 -14.89 -7.06 -24.30
N LYS A 209 -15.87 -7.19 -23.41
CA LYS A 209 -17.19 -7.78 -23.69
C LYS A 209 -18.22 -7.45 -22.63
N GLU A 210 -19.50 -7.59 -22.99
CA GLU A 210 -20.63 -7.23 -22.13
C GLU A 210 -20.89 -8.22 -20.99
N LYS A 211 -20.68 -9.53 -21.22
CA LYS A 211 -21.02 -10.60 -20.28
C LYS A 211 -19.90 -11.62 -20.17
N PHE A 212 -19.80 -12.22 -18.98
CA PHE A 212 -18.79 -13.22 -18.66
C PHE A 212 -19.48 -14.48 -18.11
N THR A 213 -19.02 -15.64 -18.55
CA THR A 213 -19.41 -16.92 -17.93
C THR A 213 -18.64 -17.13 -16.62
N PRO A 214 -19.12 -18.01 -15.72
CA PRO A 214 -18.37 -18.38 -14.52
C PRO A 214 -16.95 -18.88 -14.81
N GLU A 215 -16.74 -19.63 -15.90
CA GLU A 215 -15.43 -20.13 -16.34
C GLU A 215 -14.48 -18.97 -16.68
N GLU A 216 -14.98 -17.95 -17.37
CA GLU A 216 -14.19 -16.78 -17.76
C GLU A 216 -13.84 -15.91 -16.56
N ILE A 217 -14.75 -15.76 -15.58
CA ILE A 217 -14.46 -15.09 -14.31
C ILE A 217 -13.38 -15.87 -13.54
N ARG A 218 -13.44 -17.20 -13.55
CA ARG A 218 -12.38 -18.03 -12.95
C ARG A 218 -11.04 -17.84 -13.65
N SER A 219 -11.01 -17.78 -14.99
CA SER A 219 -9.75 -17.56 -15.71
C SER A 219 -9.14 -16.19 -15.45
N MET A 220 -9.95 -15.16 -15.15
CA MET A 220 -9.41 -13.83 -14.76
C MET A 220 -8.52 -13.88 -13.52
N GLN A 221 -8.75 -14.83 -12.59
CA GLN A 221 -7.93 -14.96 -11.38
C GLN A 221 -6.50 -15.40 -11.69
N LEU A 222 -6.26 -15.94 -12.90
CA LEU A 222 -4.95 -16.38 -13.38
C LEU A 222 -4.34 -15.40 -14.37
N ASP A 223 -4.96 -14.23 -14.58
CA ASP A 223 -4.42 -13.20 -15.46
C ASP A 223 -3.10 -12.64 -14.90
N ASN A 224 -2.06 -12.72 -15.71
CA ASN A 224 -0.68 -12.36 -15.37
C ASN A 224 -0.11 -11.29 -16.32
N VAL A 225 -0.97 -10.52 -16.99
CA VAL A 225 -0.55 -9.46 -17.90
C VAL A 225 -0.08 -8.25 -17.08
N SER A 226 1.14 -7.79 -17.33
CA SER A 226 1.74 -6.66 -16.60
C SER A 226 1.33 -5.31 -17.20
N MET A 227 0.51 -4.56 -16.45
CA MET A 227 0.19 -3.16 -16.80
C MET A 227 1.43 -2.25 -16.71
N VAL A 228 2.39 -2.60 -15.86
CA VAL A 228 3.67 -1.89 -15.74
C VAL A 228 4.47 -2.09 -17.04
N ALA A 229 4.54 -3.31 -17.56
CA ALA A 229 5.21 -3.59 -18.84
C ALA A 229 4.54 -2.90 -20.02
N LYS A 230 3.20 -2.94 -20.08
CA LYS A 230 2.42 -2.19 -21.09
C LYS A 230 2.71 -0.69 -21.10
N ARG A 231 2.98 -0.12 -19.92
CA ARG A 231 3.30 1.31 -19.75
C ARG A 231 4.71 1.64 -20.22
N TRP A 232 5.69 0.81 -19.84
CA TRP A 232 7.12 1.15 -20.01
C TRP A 232 7.76 0.60 -21.28
N VAL A 233 7.32 -0.55 -21.82
CA VAL A 233 7.92 -1.11 -23.04
C VAL A 233 7.85 -0.15 -24.25
N PRO A 234 6.75 0.58 -24.50
CA PRO A 234 6.72 1.58 -25.57
C PRO A 234 7.79 2.67 -25.41
N GLU A 235 8.00 3.18 -24.18
CA GLU A 235 9.02 4.18 -23.89
C GLU A 235 10.43 3.61 -24.10
N ILE A 236 10.67 2.37 -23.66
CA ILE A 236 11.93 1.65 -23.91
C ILE A 236 12.22 1.56 -25.41
N LEU A 237 11.24 1.13 -26.21
CA LEU A 237 11.41 0.97 -27.66
C LEU A 237 11.62 2.32 -28.35
N GLN A 238 10.97 3.39 -27.89
CA GLN A 238 11.16 4.74 -28.41
C GLN A 238 12.58 5.25 -28.14
N VAL A 239 13.09 5.06 -26.92
CA VAL A 239 14.41 5.57 -26.50
C VAL A 239 15.56 4.71 -27.04
N CYS A 240 15.42 3.39 -26.95
CA CYS A 240 16.50 2.44 -27.22
C CYS A 240 16.42 1.77 -28.59
N GLY A 241 15.34 1.97 -29.36
CA GLY A 241 15.07 1.22 -30.59
C GLY A 241 16.16 1.28 -31.67
N ASN A 242 16.97 2.35 -31.67
CA ASN A 242 18.09 2.54 -32.60
C ASN A 242 19.46 2.20 -31.96
N THR A 243 19.51 1.71 -30.73
CA THR A 243 20.75 1.32 -30.05
C THR A 243 21.18 -0.07 -30.51
N GLU A 244 22.25 -0.14 -31.29
CA GLU A 244 22.70 -1.38 -31.95
C GLU A 244 22.97 -2.51 -30.96
N GLU A 245 23.61 -2.17 -29.84
CA GLU A 245 23.99 -3.13 -28.80
C GLU A 245 22.77 -3.76 -28.10
N LEU A 246 21.62 -3.08 -28.14
CA LEU A 246 20.37 -3.55 -27.52
C LEU A 246 19.44 -4.25 -28.50
N ARG A 247 19.76 -4.25 -29.81
CA ARG A 247 18.85 -4.72 -30.87
C ARG A 247 18.30 -6.13 -30.60
N THR A 248 19.16 -7.08 -30.24
CA THR A 248 18.76 -8.47 -29.97
C THR A 248 17.84 -8.58 -28.76
N ALA A 249 18.14 -7.84 -27.68
CA ALA A 249 17.31 -7.84 -26.48
C ALA A 249 15.94 -7.21 -26.73
N LEU A 250 15.90 -6.07 -27.43
CA LEU A 250 14.65 -5.37 -27.78
C LEU A 250 13.76 -6.18 -28.74
N ALA A 251 14.33 -7.09 -29.52
CA ALA A 251 13.55 -8.03 -30.34
C ALA A 251 12.61 -8.90 -29.49
N LEU A 252 12.94 -9.19 -28.22
CA LEU A 252 12.07 -9.96 -27.32
C LEU A 252 10.76 -9.26 -27.00
N PHE A 253 10.71 -7.92 -27.05
CA PHE A 253 9.47 -7.16 -26.82
C PHE A 253 8.54 -7.17 -28.03
N HIS A 254 9.02 -7.53 -29.22
CA HIS A 254 8.20 -7.53 -30.43
C HIS A 254 7.19 -8.69 -30.39
N GLY A 255 5.90 -8.36 -30.43
CA GLY A 255 4.82 -9.35 -30.36
C GLY A 255 4.59 -9.93 -28.97
N TRP A 256 5.31 -9.47 -27.94
CA TRP A 256 5.04 -9.88 -26.56
C TRP A 256 3.69 -9.32 -26.11
N ASN A 257 2.85 -10.19 -25.56
CA ASN A 257 1.53 -9.85 -25.03
C ASN A 257 1.56 -9.31 -23.59
N TYR A 258 2.75 -9.03 -23.05
CA TYR A 258 2.98 -8.56 -21.68
C TYR A 258 2.64 -9.57 -20.57
N SER A 259 2.42 -10.84 -20.91
CA SER A 259 2.25 -11.94 -19.96
C SER A 259 3.56 -12.21 -19.22
N ILE A 260 3.49 -12.25 -17.89
CA ILE A 260 4.56 -12.69 -16.99
C ILE A 260 4.37 -14.18 -16.70
N ASP A 261 4.70 -15.02 -17.68
CA ASP A 261 4.68 -16.48 -17.54
C ASP A 261 6.09 -17.07 -17.51
N ILE A 262 6.18 -18.34 -17.12
CA ILE A 262 7.46 -19.06 -16.96
C ILE A 262 8.21 -19.31 -18.29
N GLN A 263 7.57 -19.05 -19.43
CA GLN A 263 8.14 -19.24 -20.77
C GLN A 263 8.41 -17.90 -21.47
N SER A 264 8.41 -16.78 -20.74
CA SER A 264 8.54 -15.43 -21.30
C SER A 264 9.92 -14.82 -21.04
N PRO A 265 10.89 -14.95 -21.97
CA PRO A 265 12.15 -14.21 -21.91
C PRO A 265 11.96 -12.69 -21.85
N ALA A 266 10.94 -12.18 -22.53
CA ALA A 266 10.58 -10.77 -22.51
C ALA A 266 10.20 -10.29 -21.09
N ALA A 267 9.50 -11.13 -20.31
CA ALA A 267 9.20 -10.84 -18.91
C ALA A 267 10.46 -10.77 -18.06
N THR A 268 11.41 -11.68 -18.26
CA THR A 268 12.71 -11.67 -17.55
C THR A 268 13.49 -10.39 -17.85
N LEU A 269 13.61 -10.03 -19.13
CA LEU A 269 14.25 -8.79 -19.55
C LEU A 269 13.57 -7.56 -18.95
N PHE A 270 12.24 -7.50 -19.03
CA PHE A 270 11.47 -6.38 -18.51
C PHE A 270 11.62 -6.22 -16.99
N ASN A 271 11.57 -7.31 -16.22
CA ASN A 271 11.68 -7.25 -14.76
C ASN A 271 13.09 -6.82 -14.31
N SER A 272 14.15 -7.27 -15.02
CA SER A 272 15.51 -6.77 -14.76
C SER A 272 15.62 -5.28 -15.11
N PHE A 273 15.11 -4.85 -16.28
CA PHE A 273 15.03 -3.43 -16.63
C PHE A 273 14.32 -2.61 -15.56
N TYR A 274 13.16 -3.06 -15.09
CA TYR A 274 12.35 -2.28 -14.17
C TYR A 274 13.01 -2.13 -12.80
N ALA A 275 13.69 -3.18 -12.33
CA ALA A 275 14.51 -3.10 -11.12
C ALA A 275 15.66 -2.09 -11.29
N HIS A 276 16.35 -2.09 -12.44
CA HIS A 276 17.40 -1.11 -12.75
C HIS A 276 16.84 0.31 -12.91
N LEU A 277 15.66 0.47 -13.50
CA LEU A 277 14.98 1.76 -13.64
C LEU A 277 14.71 2.37 -12.26
N ILE A 278 14.14 1.60 -11.34
CA ILE A 278 13.89 2.04 -9.97
C ILE A 278 15.21 2.45 -9.29
N ARG A 279 16.27 1.64 -9.38
CA ARG A 279 17.57 1.96 -8.78
C ARG A 279 18.20 3.20 -9.36
N ASN A 280 18.28 3.28 -10.69
CA ASN A 280 18.91 4.40 -11.39
C ASN A 280 18.11 5.71 -11.27
N THR A 281 16.87 5.68 -10.76
CA THR A 281 16.03 6.87 -10.54
C THR A 281 15.97 7.30 -9.08
N LEU A 282 16.25 6.41 -8.11
CA LEU A 282 15.96 6.69 -6.69
C LEU A 282 17.14 6.46 -5.74
N GLU A 283 18.15 5.70 -6.16
CA GLU A 283 19.21 5.24 -5.24
C GLU A 283 20.16 6.38 -4.84
N ASP A 284 20.34 7.40 -5.67
CA ASP A 284 21.21 8.53 -5.38
C ASP A 284 20.58 9.53 -4.39
N GLU A 285 19.26 9.71 -4.36
CA GLU A 285 18.60 10.53 -3.33
C GLU A 285 18.25 9.75 -2.06
N LEU A 286 17.76 8.51 -2.20
CA LEU A 286 17.28 7.72 -1.06
C LEU A 286 18.36 6.86 -0.41
N GLY A 287 19.46 6.61 -1.12
CA GLY A 287 20.48 5.66 -0.72
C GLY A 287 20.04 4.20 -0.93
N LYS A 288 21.05 3.33 -0.94
CA LYS A 288 20.88 1.90 -1.25
C LYS A 288 19.90 1.17 -0.34
N GLU A 289 19.94 1.44 0.97
CA GLU A 289 19.12 0.72 1.95
C GLU A 289 17.62 0.94 1.73
N LEU A 290 17.19 2.20 1.58
CA LEU A 290 15.80 2.54 1.30
C LEU A 290 15.37 2.05 -0.09
N CYS A 291 16.24 2.18 -1.10
CA CYS A 291 15.94 1.67 -2.43
C CYS A 291 15.74 0.14 -2.44
N ASP A 292 16.59 -0.62 -1.73
CA ASP A 292 16.45 -2.06 -1.58
C ASP A 292 15.13 -2.43 -0.88
N MET A 293 14.72 -1.65 0.12
CA MET A 293 13.44 -1.81 0.79
C MET A 293 12.26 -1.60 -0.18
N LEU A 294 12.31 -0.54 -1.02
CA LEU A 294 11.25 -0.23 -1.98
C LEU A 294 11.15 -1.26 -3.12
N LEU A 295 12.23 -1.98 -3.43
CA LEU A 295 12.23 -3.10 -4.38
C LEU A 295 11.61 -4.39 -3.80
N ASN A 296 11.25 -4.41 -2.52
CA ASN A 296 10.52 -5.52 -1.93
C ASN A 296 9.17 -5.72 -2.67
N PRO A 297 8.78 -6.96 -3.02
CA PRO A 297 7.52 -7.25 -3.71
C PRO A 297 6.26 -6.67 -3.04
N TYR A 298 6.29 -6.45 -1.72
CA TYR A 298 5.18 -5.85 -0.98
C TYR A 298 5.14 -4.32 -1.06
N LEU A 299 6.22 -3.67 -1.45
CA LEU A 299 6.36 -2.20 -1.49
C LEU A 299 6.52 -1.65 -2.91
N ILE A 300 6.82 -2.49 -3.91
CA ILE A 300 7.13 -2.08 -5.29
C ILE A 300 6.05 -1.24 -5.99
N TYR A 301 4.80 -1.30 -5.55
CA TYR A 301 3.73 -0.43 -6.06
C TYR A 301 3.97 1.06 -5.71
N GLN A 302 4.74 1.36 -4.66
CA GLN A 302 5.08 2.73 -4.27
C GLN A 302 6.01 3.41 -5.29
N PRO A 303 7.18 2.83 -5.64
CA PRO A 303 7.97 3.37 -6.74
C PRO A 303 7.24 3.27 -8.08
N ASP A 304 6.39 2.26 -8.34
CA ASP A 304 5.59 2.25 -9.59
C ASP A 304 4.63 3.44 -9.68
N MET A 305 3.93 3.77 -8.59
CA MET A 305 3.04 4.92 -8.52
C MET A 305 3.81 6.23 -8.76
N MET A 306 4.97 6.39 -8.10
CA MET A 306 5.84 7.55 -8.24
C MET A 306 6.34 7.70 -9.68
N LEU A 307 6.94 6.65 -10.24
CA LEU A 307 7.44 6.61 -11.61
C LEU A 307 6.33 6.88 -12.62
N THR A 308 5.14 6.32 -12.42
CA THR A 308 3.97 6.57 -13.30
C THR A 308 3.53 8.04 -13.28
N ASN A 309 3.60 8.71 -12.14
CA ASN A 309 3.21 10.12 -12.03
C ASN A 309 4.23 11.05 -12.69
N ILE A 310 5.51 10.69 -12.72
CA ILE A 310 6.58 11.52 -13.29
C ILE A 310 6.97 11.14 -14.71
N MET A 311 6.52 9.99 -15.23
CA MET A 311 6.98 9.46 -16.52
C MET A 311 6.77 10.42 -17.69
N GLY A 312 5.76 11.29 -17.64
CA GLY A 312 5.50 12.27 -18.69
C GLY A 312 6.43 13.50 -18.68
N ASN A 313 7.22 13.68 -17.62
CA ASN A 313 8.17 14.78 -17.49
C ASN A 313 9.60 14.26 -17.66
N ASN A 314 10.12 14.35 -18.89
CA ASN A 314 11.47 13.88 -19.22
C ASN A 314 12.58 14.54 -18.39
N ASN A 315 12.35 15.75 -17.87
CA ASN A 315 13.32 16.53 -17.09
C ASN A 315 12.97 16.57 -15.59
N HIS A 316 12.19 15.62 -15.08
CA HIS A 316 11.87 15.55 -13.66
C HIS A 316 13.17 15.37 -12.84
N PHE A 317 13.29 16.07 -11.71
CA PHE A 317 14.56 16.11 -10.94
C PHE A 317 15.03 14.75 -10.46
N LEU A 318 14.11 13.81 -10.21
CA LEU A 318 14.43 12.42 -9.83
C LEU A 318 15.13 11.60 -10.92
N PHE A 319 15.14 12.08 -12.17
CA PHE A 319 15.92 11.41 -13.21
C PHE A 319 17.34 11.95 -13.31
N ASP A 320 17.65 13.04 -12.59
CA ASP A 320 18.94 13.70 -12.60
C ASP A 320 19.83 13.08 -11.52
N ASP A 321 20.92 12.43 -11.92
CA ASP A 321 21.79 11.72 -10.97
C ASP A 321 22.61 12.74 -10.18
N VAL A 322 22.32 12.90 -8.88
CA VAL A 322 22.97 13.96 -8.08
C VAL A 322 24.48 13.73 -7.90
N LYS A 323 25.01 12.57 -8.32
CA LYS A 323 26.44 12.23 -8.30
C LYS A 323 27.18 12.67 -9.56
N THR A 324 26.48 13.14 -10.60
CA THR A 324 27.05 13.63 -11.87
C THR A 324 26.84 15.15 -12.02
N PRO A 325 27.49 15.99 -11.20
CA PRO A 325 27.20 17.44 -11.13
C PRO A 325 27.45 18.21 -12.44
N ASP A 326 28.22 17.63 -13.37
CA ASP A 326 28.54 18.21 -14.67
C ASP A 326 27.59 17.73 -15.79
N ALA A 327 26.62 16.88 -15.47
CA ALA A 327 25.60 16.39 -16.37
C ALA A 327 24.21 16.74 -15.84
N LYS A 328 23.22 16.62 -16.71
CA LYS A 328 21.81 16.63 -16.31
C LYS A 328 21.09 15.52 -17.02
N GLU A 329 20.86 14.42 -16.31
CA GLU A 329 20.18 13.27 -16.87
C GLU A 329 18.68 13.52 -17.04
N THR A 330 18.14 12.91 -18.08
CA THR A 330 16.70 12.86 -18.37
C THR A 330 16.15 11.47 -18.12
N ARG A 331 14.83 11.34 -18.06
CA ARG A 331 14.14 10.04 -18.02
C ARG A 331 14.66 9.11 -19.12
N ASP A 332 14.84 9.64 -20.34
CA ASP A 332 15.30 8.85 -21.48
C ASP A 332 16.75 8.36 -21.28
N ASP A 333 17.63 9.17 -20.67
CA ASP A 333 18.98 8.73 -20.31
C ASP A 333 18.94 7.59 -19.28
N ILE A 334 18.07 7.71 -18.28
CA ILE A 334 17.86 6.68 -17.25
C ILE A 334 17.25 5.41 -17.84
N ILE A 335 16.30 5.50 -18.77
CA ILE A 335 15.76 4.34 -19.51
C ILE A 335 16.87 3.63 -20.28
N SER A 336 17.69 4.38 -21.03
CA SER A 336 18.80 3.83 -21.81
C SER A 336 19.84 3.13 -20.93
N ARG A 337 20.24 3.78 -19.82
CA ARG A 337 21.14 3.22 -18.81
C ARG A 337 20.57 1.93 -18.20
N SER A 338 19.30 1.94 -17.83
CA SER A 338 18.64 0.80 -17.18
C SER A 338 18.51 -0.40 -18.11
N MET A 339 18.22 -0.19 -19.40
CA MET A 339 18.20 -1.29 -20.38
C MET A 339 19.58 -1.90 -20.58
N LYS A 340 20.63 -1.09 -20.68
CA LYS A 340 22.02 -1.58 -20.78
C LYS A 340 22.41 -2.40 -19.55
N ASN A 341 22.08 -1.92 -18.35
CA ASN A 341 22.32 -2.64 -17.11
C ASN A 341 21.59 -3.99 -17.08
N ALA A 342 20.32 -4.01 -17.51
CA ALA A 342 19.52 -5.24 -17.55
C ALA A 342 20.09 -6.29 -18.50
N VAL A 343 20.46 -5.89 -19.72
CA VAL A 343 21.08 -6.81 -20.70
C VAL A 343 22.41 -7.33 -20.17
N ASN A 344 23.26 -6.46 -19.62
CA ASN A 344 24.55 -6.87 -19.05
C ASN A 344 24.40 -7.84 -17.87
N GLU A 345 23.45 -7.57 -16.95
CA GLU A 345 23.13 -8.46 -15.84
C GLU A 345 22.71 -9.85 -16.36
N LEU A 346 21.76 -9.88 -17.28
CA LEU A 346 21.17 -11.13 -17.76
C LEU A 346 22.17 -11.95 -18.58
N SER A 347 22.95 -11.33 -19.46
CA SER A 347 24.00 -12.03 -20.20
C SER A 347 25.07 -12.60 -19.27
N THR A 348 25.47 -11.85 -18.23
CA THR A 348 26.44 -12.37 -17.24
C THR A 348 25.88 -13.57 -16.46
N ARG A 349 24.57 -13.57 -16.15
CA ARG A 349 23.93 -14.60 -15.33
C ARG A 349 23.52 -15.84 -16.11
N LEU A 350 23.18 -15.72 -17.39
CA LEU A 350 22.52 -16.77 -18.17
C LEU A 350 23.36 -17.28 -19.35
N ASP A 351 24.27 -16.47 -19.89
CA ASP A 351 25.15 -16.86 -21.00
C ASP A 351 26.55 -17.32 -20.51
N GLY A 352 26.77 -17.30 -19.18
CA GLY A 352 28.03 -17.65 -18.50
C GLY A 352 28.19 -19.11 -18.12
#